data_AF-A0A3M1AIG6-F1
#
_entry.id   AF-A0A3M1AIG6-F1
#
_cell.length_a   1.000
_cell.length_b   1.000
_cell.length_c   1.000
_cell.angle_alpha   90.00
_cell.angle_beta   90.00
_cell.angle_gamma   90.00
#
_symmetry.space_group_name_H-M   'P 1'
#
loop_
_entity.id
_entity.type
_entity.pdbx_description
1 polymer ?
#
loop_
_entity_poly.entity_id
_entity_poly.type
_entity_poly.pdbx_seq_one_letter_code
_entity_poly.pdbx_strand_id
1 'polypeptide(L)'
;MKNKIEIDSDGINVFVMMNVKASRPGIITLSVFLILEIILISVLLWHFDFEEASLLVIFMLIGFAFFIGLPLKYLLWNLYGNEELIVNTKSISWSYDYGFFKTNLQTVKYDTLGTGYAKVRGDDDEELGRLLFFNYRKED
;
A
#
# COMPACT_ATOMS: atom_id res chain seq x y z
N MET A 1 14.87 -4.07 7.37
CA MET A 1 14.64 -5.39 6.72
C MET A 1 14.38 -5.13 5.25
N LYS A 2 14.92 -5.94 4.33
CA LYS A 2 14.75 -5.73 2.89
C LYS A 2 13.53 -6.50 2.40
N ASN A 3 12.74 -5.88 1.52
CA ASN A 3 11.62 -6.54 0.84
C ASN A 3 12.14 -7.72 0.02
N LYS A 4 11.32 -8.76 -0.13
CA LYS A 4 11.66 -9.92 -0.98
C LYS A 4 11.07 -9.66 -2.35
N ILE A 5 11.87 -9.83 -3.40
CA ILE A 5 11.44 -9.74 -4.79
C ILE A 5 11.61 -11.12 -5.40
N GLU A 6 10.55 -11.61 -6.03
CA GLU A 6 10.54 -12.84 -6.83
C GLU A 6 10.20 -12.45 -8.27
N ILE A 7 10.96 -12.99 -9.23
CA ILE A 7 10.79 -12.69 -10.64
C ILE A 7 10.60 -14.01 -11.37
N ASP A 8 9.53 -14.11 -12.15
CA ASP A 8 9.19 -15.25 -12.99
C ASP A 8 8.87 -14.79 -14.42
N SER A 9 8.95 -15.69 -15.41
CA SER A 9 8.69 -15.38 -16.80
C SER A 9 8.10 -16.57 -17.55
N ASP A 10 7.00 -16.33 -18.26
CA ASP A 10 6.38 -17.31 -19.17
C ASP A 10 6.87 -17.18 -20.63
N GLY A 11 7.84 -16.28 -20.88
CA GLY A 11 8.36 -15.94 -22.20
C GLY A 11 7.58 -14.84 -22.95
N ILE A 12 6.39 -14.46 -22.48
CA ILE A 12 5.56 -13.38 -23.01
C ILE A 12 5.41 -12.25 -21.99
N ASN A 13 5.20 -12.61 -20.73
CA ASN A 13 5.04 -11.77 -19.57
C ASN A 13 6.16 -12.07 -18.56
N VAL A 14 6.65 -11.00 -17.95
CA VAL A 14 7.51 -11.05 -16.77
C VAL A 14 6.66 -10.70 -15.56
N PHE A 15 6.62 -11.60 -14.59
CA PHE A 15 5.92 -11.44 -13.33
C PHE A 15 6.94 -11.05 -12.26
N VAL A 16 6.69 -9.95 -11.57
CA VAL A 16 7.49 -9.48 -10.45
C VAL A 16 6.59 -9.42 -9.23
N MET A 17 6.89 -10.24 -8.23
CA MET A 17 6.18 -10.28 -6.97
C MET A 17 7.06 -9.70 -5.87
N MET A 18 6.63 -8.59 -5.27
CA MET A 18 7.32 -7.94 -4.18
C MET A 18 6.56 -8.15 -2.87
N ASN A 19 7.14 -8.95 -1.97
CA ASN A 19 6.63 -9.16 -0.63
C ASN A 19 7.26 -8.15 0.35
N VAL A 20 6.40 -7.39 1.01
CA VAL A 20 6.78 -6.43 2.04
C VAL A 20 7.32 -7.18 3.26
N LYS A 21 8.52 -6.81 3.70
CA LYS A 21 9.12 -7.34 4.93
C LYS A 21 9.23 -6.21 5.95
N ALA A 22 8.15 -5.94 6.66
CA ALA A 22 8.12 -4.94 7.71
C ALA A 22 8.74 -5.45 9.02
N SER A 23 9.47 -4.58 9.72
CA SER A 23 10.19 -4.97 10.94
C SER A 23 9.23 -5.50 12.02
N ARG A 24 9.59 -6.62 12.65
CA ARG A 24 8.84 -7.16 13.79
C ARG A 24 8.52 -6.13 14.88
N PRO A 25 9.47 -5.29 15.36
CA PRO A 25 9.14 -4.27 16.35
C PRO A 25 8.13 -3.26 15.83
N GLY A 26 8.25 -2.80 14.57
CA GLY A 26 7.29 -1.86 13.99
C GLY A 26 5.87 -2.42 13.90
N ILE A 27 5.73 -3.69 13.52
CA ILE A 27 4.44 -4.40 13.52
C ILE A 27 3.86 -4.46 14.93
N ILE A 28 4.67 -4.84 15.93
CA ILE A 28 4.23 -4.96 17.33
C ILE A 28 3.79 -3.59 17.87
N THR A 29 4.60 -2.55 17.66
CA THR A 29 4.28 -1.18 18.11
C THR A 29 2.98 -0.68 17.49
N LEU A 30 2.79 -0.88 16.18
CA LEU A 30 1.57 -0.46 15.49
C LEU A 30 0.34 -1.24 15.99
N SER A 31 0.48 -2.55 16.21
CA SER A 31 -0.59 -3.37 16.79
C SER A 31 -0.98 -2.93 18.20
N VAL A 32 0.00 -2.67 19.07
CA VAL A 32 -0.26 -2.20 20.45
C VAL A 32 -0.94 -0.83 20.41
N PHE A 33 -0.46 0.08 19.56
CA PHE A 33 -1.06 1.40 19.40
C PHE A 33 -2.53 1.30 18.96
N LEU A 34 -2.82 0.48 17.95
CA LEU A 34 -4.18 0.25 17.45
C LEU A 34 -5.10 -0.34 18.53
N ILE A 35 -4.60 -1.28 19.35
CA ILE A 35 -5.37 -1.85 20.46
C ILE A 35 -5.72 -0.78 21.50
N LEU A 36 -4.74 0.04 21.89
CA LEU A 36 -4.95 1.13 22.86
C LEU A 36 -5.96 2.16 22.33
N GLU A 37 -5.90 2.48 21.04
CA GLU A 37 -6.81 3.39 20.37
C GLU A 37 -8.25 2.87 20.33
N ILE A 38 -8.45 1.59 20.03
CA ILE A 38 -9.77 0.94 20.07
C ILE A 38 -10.34 0.96 21.49
N ILE A 39 -9.52 0.69 22.51
CA ILE A 39 -9.93 0.74 23.92
C ILE A 39 -10.35 2.17 24.29
N LEU A 40 -9.53 3.16 23.94
CA LEU A 40 -9.81 4.57 24.22
C LEU A 40 -11.13 5.01 23.59
N ILE A 41 -11.32 4.72 22.30
CA ILE A 41 -12.56 5.08 21.58
C ILE A 41 -13.76 4.38 22.21
N SER A 42 -13.63 3.10 22.60
CA SER A 42 -14.72 2.35 23.24
C SER A 42 -15.13 2.95 24.59
N VAL A 43 -14.16 3.40 25.40
CA VAL A 43 -14.43 4.09 26.67
C VAL A 43 -15.10 5.45 26.44
N LEU A 44 -14.65 6.20 25.44
CA LEU A 44 -15.27 7.47 25.08
C LEU A 44 -16.72 7.27 24.65
N LEU A 45 -17.00 6.29 23.79
CA LEU A 45 -18.35 5.97 23.33
C LEU A 45 -19.28 5.53 24.46
N TRP A 46 -18.77 4.83 25.48
CA TRP A 46 -19.57 4.47 26.66
C TRP A 46 -20.10 5.71 27.38
N HIS A 47 -19.31 6.79 27.46
CA HIS A 47 -19.64 7.98 28.23
C HIS A 47 -20.52 9.00 27.49
N PHE A 48 -20.83 8.76 26.21
CA PHE A 48 -21.63 9.68 25.40
C PHE A 48 -23.11 9.24 25.33
N ASP A 49 -24.03 10.15 25.65
CA ASP A 49 -25.46 9.96 25.44
C ASP A 49 -25.85 10.39 24.01
N PHE A 50 -26.51 9.49 23.29
CA PHE A 50 -26.75 9.62 21.83
C PHE A 50 -28.06 10.33 21.46
N GLU A 51 -28.78 10.94 22.40
CA GLU A 51 -30.18 11.34 22.19
C GLU A 51 -30.41 12.42 21.10
N GLU A 52 -29.44 13.28 20.75
CA GLU A 52 -29.63 14.32 19.70
C GLU A 52 -28.40 14.57 18.80
N ALA A 53 -27.53 13.58 18.60
CA ALA A 53 -26.17 13.85 18.13
C ALA A 53 -25.88 13.43 16.66
N SER A 54 -26.75 13.75 15.70
CA SER A 54 -26.56 13.36 14.28
C SER A 54 -25.24 13.87 13.68
N LEU A 55 -24.80 15.07 14.05
CA LEU A 55 -23.53 15.67 13.63
C LEU A 55 -22.32 14.99 14.31
N LEU A 56 -22.51 14.51 15.54
CA LEU A 56 -21.49 13.78 16.31
C LEU A 56 -21.22 12.41 15.70
N VAL A 57 -22.24 11.74 15.14
CA VAL A 57 -22.08 10.49 14.39
C VAL A 57 -21.16 10.67 13.18
N ILE A 58 -21.30 11.77 12.43
CA ILE A 58 -20.42 12.05 11.28
C ILE A 58 -18.98 12.24 11.74
N PHE A 59 -18.74 13.02 12.81
CA PHE A 59 -17.39 13.18 13.36
C PHE A 59 -16.81 11.88 13.91
N MET A 60 -17.63 11.01 14.52
CA MET A 60 -17.19 9.69 14.96
C MET A 60 -16.81 8.79 13.79
N LEU A 61 -17.58 8.78 12.69
CA LEU A 61 -17.25 8.00 11.50
C LEU A 61 -15.94 8.47 10.84
N ILE A 62 -15.76 9.79 10.73
CA ILE A 62 -14.51 10.38 10.23
C ILE A 62 -13.37 10.00 11.17
N GLY A 63 -13.55 10.20 12.48
CA GLY A 63 -12.57 9.82 13.49
C GLY A 63 -12.18 8.35 13.35
N PHE A 64 -13.15 7.44 13.29
CA PHE A 64 -12.91 6.01 13.12
C PHE A 64 -12.13 5.68 11.84
N ALA A 65 -12.46 6.33 10.71
CA ALA A 65 -11.74 6.12 9.46
C ALA A 65 -10.27 6.55 9.54
N PHE A 66 -9.97 7.69 10.19
CA PHE A 66 -8.61 8.20 10.32
C PHE A 66 -7.80 7.48 11.40
N PHE A 67 -8.38 7.26 12.56
CA PHE A 67 -7.71 6.73 13.74
C PHE A 67 -7.64 5.20 13.71
N ILE A 68 -8.68 4.50 13.25
CA ILE A 68 -8.63 3.03 13.18
C ILE A 68 -8.37 2.56 11.75
N GLY A 69 -9.07 3.13 10.76
CA GLY A 69 -9.01 2.67 9.38
C GLY A 69 -7.62 2.79 8.75
N LEU A 70 -6.96 3.95 8.86
CA LEU A 70 -5.63 4.15 8.29
C LEU A 70 -4.57 3.27 8.97
N PRO A 71 -4.42 3.24 10.31
CA PRO A 71 -3.41 2.40 10.94
C PRO A 71 -3.66 0.91 10.72
N LEU A 72 -4.92 0.48 10.68
CA LEU A 72 -5.27 -0.89 10.31
C LEU A 72 -4.82 -1.23 8.88
N LYS A 73 -5.07 -0.34 7.91
CA LYS A 73 -4.57 -0.53 6.53
C LYS A 73 -3.04 -0.67 6.50
N TYR A 74 -2.32 0.18 7.23
CA TYR A 74 -0.86 0.09 7.31
C TYR A 74 -0.39 -1.19 7.99
N LEU A 75 -1.09 -1.64 9.04
CA LEU A 75 -0.78 -2.88 9.72
C LEU A 75 -0.96 -4.09 8.80
N LEU A 76 -2.08 -4.14 8.06
CA LEU A 76 -2.33 -5.19 7.08
C LEU A 76 -1.27 -5.19 5.98
N TRP A 77 -0.89 -4.02 5.46
CA TRP A 77 0.20 -3.90 4.48
C TRP A 77 1.55 -4.37 5.03
N ASN A 78 1.85 -4.08 6.30
CA ASN A 78 3.08 -4.53 6.94
C ASN A 78 3.12 -6.04 7.23
N LEU A 79 1.95 -6.65 7.45
CA LEU A 79 1.83 -8.08 7.74
C LEU A 79 1.78 -8.94 6.46
N TYR A 80 1.02 -8.50 5.47
CA TYR A 80 0.64 -9.30 4.30
C TYR A 80 0.89 -8.61 2.96
N GLY A 81 1.42 -7.39 2.97
CA GLY A 81 1.58 -6.58 1.77
C GLY A 81 2.39 -7.31 0.69
N ASN A 82 1.74 -7.55 -0.44
CA ASN A 82 2.37 -8.13 -1.61
C ASN A 82 1.95 -7.31 -2.83
N GLU A 83 2.92 -6.99 -3.67
CA GLU A 83 2.70 -6.24 -4.91
C GLU A 83 3.03 -7.14 -6.09
N GLU A 84 2.09 -7.28 -7.01
CA GLU A 84 2.27 -8.02 -8.25
C GLU A 84 2.37 -7.02 -9.39
N LEU A 85 3.46 -7.09 -10.14
CA LEU A 85 3.72 -6.31 -11.34
C LEU A 85 3.93 -7.27 -12.52
N ILE A 86 3.13 -7.11 -13.57
CA ILE A 86 3.19 -7.92 -14.79
C ILE A 86 3.60 -6.99 -15.92
N VAL A 87 4.75 -7.28 -16.53
CA VAL A 87 5.28 -6.50 -17.65
C VAL A 87 5.30 -7.37 -18.89
N ASN A 88 4.72 -6.89 -19.99
CA ASN A 88 4.84 -7.55 -21.28
C ASN A 88 5.23 -6.54 -22.37
N THR A 89 5.22 -6.93 -23.63
CA THR A 89 5.67 -6.04 -24.72
C THR A 89 4.72 -4.87 -25.02
N LYS A 90 3.49 -4.89 -24.50
CA LYS A 90 2.42 -3.94 -24.87
C LYS A 90 1.74 -3.26 -23.69
N SER A 91 2.03 -3.70 -22.47
CA SER A 91 1.35 -3.25 -21.27
C SER A 91 2.16 -3.54 -20.01
N ILE A 92 1.94 -2.69 -19.01
CA ILE A 92 2.32 -2.92 -17.62
C ILE A 92 1.03 -3.02 -16.83
N SER A 93 0.91 -4.08 -16.02
CA SER A 93 -0.22 -4.27 -15.11
C SER A 93 0.28 -4.42 -13.68
N TRP A 94 -0.45 -3.89 -12.71
CA TRP A 94 -0.11 -4.03 -11.30
C TRP A 94 -1.33 -4.24 -10.42
N SER A 95 -1.11 -4.92 -9.29
CA SER A 95 -2.11 -5.06 -8.24
C SER A 95 -1.45 -5.17 -6.87
N TYR A 96 -2.22 -4.81 -5.84
CA TYR A 96 -1.80 -4.89 -4.45
C TYR A 96 -2.65 -5.94 -3.73
N ASP A 97 -1.99 -6.84 -3.03
CA ASP A 97 -2.60 -7.85 -2.18
C ASP A 97 -2.32 -7.49 -0.71
N TYR A 98 -3.38 -7.31 0.07
CA TYR A 98 -3.34 -7.01 1.50
C TYR A 98 -3.69 -8.25 2.34
N GLY A 99 -3.62 -9.45 1.75
CA GLY A 99 -3.99 -10.74 2.35
C GLY A 99 -5.48 -11.01 2.32
N PHE A 100 -6.29 -10.18 2.98
CA PHE A 100 -7.75 -10.37 3.03
C PHE A 100 -8.49 -9.80 1.82
N PHE A 101 -7.87 -8.86 1.12
CA PHE A 101 -8.43 -8.26 -0.08
C PHE A 101 -7.31 -7.90 -1.05
N LYS A 102 -7.59 -8.07 -2.34
CA LYS A 102 -6.70 -7.71 -3.44
C LYS A 102 -7.35 -6.59 -4.23
N THR A 103 -6.56 -5.61 -4.65
CA THR A 103 -7.04 -4.57 -5.55
C THR A 103 -7.25 -5.14 -6.94
N ASN A 104 -8.17 -4.56 -7.70
CA ASN A 104 -8.31 -4.90 -9.12
C ASN A 104 -6.98 -4.68 -9.85
N LEU A 105 -6.69 -5.54 -10.82
CA LEU A 105 -5.53 -5.40 -11.69
C LEU A 105 -5.70 -4.12 -12.52
N GLN A 106 -4.80 -3.17 -12.34
CA GLN A 106 -4.73 -1.96 -13.16
C GLN A 106 -3.76 -2.21 -14.29
N THR A 107 -4.16 -1.92 -15.53
CA THR A 107 -3.35 -2.15 -16.73
C THR A 107 -3.23 -0.88 -17.55
N VAL A 108 -1.99 -0.51 -17.86
CA VAL A 108 -1.66 0.59 -18.77
C VAL A 108 -1.00 0.02 -20.02
N LYS A 109 -1.60 0.30 -21.17
CA LYS A 109 -1.04 -0.06 -22.48
C LYS A 109 -0.08 1.02 -22.98
N TYR A 110 0.95 0.61 -23.70
CA TYR A 110 1.91 1.49 -24.37
C TYR A 110 2.31 0.93 -25.72
N ASP A 111 2.70 1.82 -26.63
CA ASP A 111 3.24 1.45 -27.94
C ASP A 111 4.76 1.37 -27.90
N THR A 112 5.41 2.32 -27.23
CA THR A 112 6.86 2.33 -27.03
C THR A 112 7.15 2.78 -25.60
N LEU A 113 7.84 1.91 -24.87
CA LEU A 113 8.21 2.16 -23.47
C LEU A 113 9.64 2.70 -23.41
N GLY A 114 9.78 3.97 -23.06
CA GLY A 114 11.03 4.52 -22.58
C GLY A 114 11.25 4.14 -21.13
N THR A 115 12.50 3.88 -20.76
CA THR A 115 12.89 3.73 -19.35
C THR A 115 13.92 4.79 -18.99
N GLY A 116 13.84 5.29 -17.77
CA GLY A 116 14.82 6.20 -17.19
C GLY A 116 15.08 5.83 -15.74
N TYR A 117 16.21 6.27 -15.21
CA TYR A 117 16.54 6.08 -13.81
C TYR A 117 16.84 7.44 -13.18
N ALA A 118 16.11 7.78 -12.12
CA ALA A 118 16.36 8.98 -11.34
C ALA A 118 16.92 8.57 -9.97
N LYS A 119 18.17 8.97 -9.68
CA LYS A 119 18.76 8.80 -8.35
C LYS A 119 17.89 9.53 -7.32
N VAL A 120 17.51 8.84 -6.27
CA VAL A 120 16.87 9.45 -5.09
C VAL A 120 17.90 9.39 -3.99
N ARG A 121 18.31 10.54 -3.45
CA ARG A 121 19.22 10.57 -2.29
C ARG A 121 18.57 9.82 -1.13
N GLY A 122 19.16 8.69 -0.75
CA GLY A 122 18.92 8.05 0.54
C GLY A 122 19.80 8.69 1.62
N ASP A 123 19.32 8.66 2.86
CA ASP A 123 20.03 9.18 4.06
C ASP A 123 21.15 8.25 4.55
N ASP A 124 21.36 7.10 3.92
CA ASP A 124 22.45 6.16 4.20
C ASP A 124 22.98 5.63 2.86
N ASP A 125 24.21 5.12 2.86
CA ASP A 125 25.10 4.69 1.76
C ASP A 125 24.53 3.67 0.72
N GLU A 126 23.21 3.54 0.58
CA GLU A 126 22.52 2.74 -0.43
C GLU A 126 22.11 3.59 -1.65
N GLU A 127 22.55 3.21 -2.85
CA GLU A 127 22.11 3.83 -4.11
C GLU A 127 20.64 3.48 -4.41
N LEU A 128 19.72 4.28 -3.88
CA LEU A 128 18.30 4.20 -4.20
C LEU A 128 17.98 5.03 -5.47
N GLY A 129 17.03 4.56 -6.26
CA GLY A 129 16.51 5.36 -7.37
C GLY A 129 15.15 4.92 -7.86
N ARG A 130 14.47 5.84 -8.55
CA ARG A 130 13.17 5.63 -9.17
C ARG A 130 13.37 5.18 -10.61
N LEU A 131 12.73 4.08 -10.97
CA LEU A 131 12.56 3.71 -12.37
C LEU A 131 11.42 4.53 -12.96
N LEU A 132 11.71 5.28 -13.99
CA LEU A 132 10.76 6.10 -14.74
C LEU A 132 10.37 5.36 -16.01
N PHE A 133 9.07 5.31 -16.29
CA PHE A 133 8.53 4.75 -17.52
C PHE A 133 7.89 5.87 -18.34
N PHE A 134 8.33 6.03 -19.58
CA PHE A 134 7.79 6.99 -20.53
C PHE A 134 6.97 6.24 -21.57
N ASN A 135 5.71 6.65 -21.76
CA ASN A 135 4.89 6.13 -22.85
C ASN A 135 5.04 7.07 -24.03
N TYR A 136 5.81 6.67 -25.04
CA TYR A 136 5.84 7.37 -26.32
C TYR A 136 4.66 6.86 -27.14
N ARG A 137 3.56 7.61 -27.11
CA ARG A 137 2.41 7.36 -27.99
C ARG A 137 2.72 7.91 -29.37
N LYS A 138 2.27 7.25 -30.42
CA LYS A 138 2.44 7.71 -31.82
C LYS A 138 1.64 8.96 -32.18
N GLU A 139 0.79 9.46 -31.28
CA GLU A 139 -0.13 10.58 -31.53
C GLU A 139 0.35 11.93 -30.95
N ASP A 140 1.54 11.98 -30.33
CA ASP A 140 2.24 13.21 -29.92
C ASP A 140 3.47 13.46 -30.82
#